data_AF-A0A7S3MHF0-F1
#
_entry.id   AF-A0A7S3MHF0-F1
#
_cell.length_a   1.000
_cell.length_b   1.000
_cell.length_c   1.000
_cell.angle_alpha   90.00
_cell.angle_beta   90.00
_cell.angle_gamma   90.00
#
_symmetry.space_group_name_H-M   'P 1'
#
loop_
_entity.id
_entity.type
_entity.pdbx_description
1 polymer ?
#
loop_
_entity_poly.entity_id
_entity_poly.type
_entity_poly.pdbx_seq_one_letter_code
_entity_poly.pdbx_strand_id
1 'polypeptide(L)'
;IHKTLGEDYDERVLPSIANEVMKATIAQYNAEELLTQREKVSKEIREAVVARASNFNILMDDVSITHLTYGKEFARAIEEKQVAEQQAEQQKFIVMKAEQERQATVIRAEGEAEAAKMISEALKEHGSGLIEVRRIDAAKDIAE
;
A
#
# COMPACT_ATOMS: atom_id res chain seq x y z
N ILE A 1 46.07 14.77 20.92
CA ILE A 1 44.60 14.77 21.13
C ILE A 1 44.14 16.20 21.47
N HIS A 2 44.60 16.85 22.56
CA HIS A 2 44.28 18.27 22.86
C HIS A 2 44.84 19.34 21.89
N LYS A 3 45.78 19.00 20.99
CA LYS A 3 46.47 19.98 20.15
C LYS A 3 45.81 20.25 18.79
N THR A 4 44.81 19.45 18.40
CA THR A 4 44.24 19.47 17.04
C THR A 4 42.73 19.69 17.00
N LEU A 5 41.99 19.41 18.09
CA LEU A 5 40.52 19.50 18.10
C LEU A 5 39.91 20.47 19.13
N GLY A 6 40.73 21.09 20.00
CA GLY A 6 40.23 21.98 21.07
C GLY A 6 39.56 21.22 22.22
N GLU A 7 39.30 21.90 23.34
CA GLU A 7 38.55 21.33 24.48
C GLU A 7 37.09 21.03 24.12
N ASP A 8 36.52 21.68 23.09
CA ASP A 8 35.10 21.56 22.69
C ASP A 8 34.82 20.42 21.67
N TYR A 9 35.71 19.43 21.58
CA TYR A 9 35.59 18.33 20.61
C TYR A 9 34.29 17.52 20.82
N ASP A 10 33.96 17.28 22.08
CA ASP A 10 32.79 16.55 22.53
C ASP A 10 31.48 17.27 22.20
N GLU A 11 31.43 18.59 22.32
CA GLU A 11 30.23 19.38 22.05
C GLU A 11 30.04 19.73 20.56
N ARG A 12 31.12 19.79 19.77
CA ARG A 12 31.03 20.25 18.37
C ARG A 12 31.22 19.14 17.35
N VAL A 13 32.17 18.25 17.56
CA VAL A 13 32.60 17.31 16.52
C VAL A 13 31.86 15.98 16.63
N LEU A 14 31.61 15.48 17.85
CA LEU A 14 30.81 14.26 18.04
C LEU A 14 29.37 14.40 17.49
N PRO A 15 28.61 15.48 17.78
CA PRO A 15 27.28 15.65 17.22
C PRO A 15 27.31 15.86 15.70
N SER A 16 28.37 16.49 15.18
CA SER A 16 28.53 16.70 13.73
C SER A 16 28.73 15.39 12.99
N ILE A 17 29.64 14.53 13.47
CA ILE A 17 29.88 13.19 12.92
C ILE A 17 28.62 12.33 12.99
N ALA A 18 27.94 12.31 14.15
CA ALA A 18 26.73 11.53 14.33
C ALA A 18 25.61 11.99 13.39
N ASN A 19 25.37 13.29 13.25
CA ASN A 19 24.35 13.82 12.35
C ASN A 19 24.65 13.55 10.88
N GLU A 20 25.91 13.67 10.45
CA GLU A 20 26.33 13.39 9.08
C GLU A 20 26.11 11.91 8.74
N VAL A 21 26.62 11.00 9.57
CA VAL A 21 26.51 9.55 9.37
C VAL A 21 25.05 9.09 9.43
N MET A 22 24.26 9.64 10.35
CA MET A 22 22.85 9.33 10.47
C MET A 22 22.07 9.75 9.20
N LYS A 23 22.32 10.96 8.67
CA LYS A 23 21.71 11.40 7.40
C LYS A 23 22.13 10.54 6.21
N ALA A 24 23.42 10.22 6.11
CA ALA A 24 23.95 9.40 5.03
C ALA A 24 23.38 7.98 5.04
N THR A 25 23.21 7.38 6.22
CA THR A 25 22.67 6.02 6.35
C THR A 25 21.16 6.01 6.12
N ILE A 26 20.41 6.95 6.70
CA ILE A 26 18.95 7.05 6.50
C ILE A 26 18.61 7.25 5.02
N ALA A 27 19.44 7.96 4.25
CA ALA A 27 19.22 8.15 2.82
C ALA A 27 19.33 6.87 1.98
N GLN A 28 19.99 5.82 2.49
CA GLN A 28 20.15 4.54 1.79
C GLN A 28 18.99 3.57 2.08
N TYR A 29 18.19 3.84 3.11
CA TYR A 29 17.11 2.97 3.57
C TYR A 29 15.73 3.55 3.29
N ASN A 30 14.79 2.68 2.93
CA ASN A 30 13.40 3.07 2.88
C ASN A 30 12.83 3.21 4.30
N ALA A 31 11.81 4.06 4.44
CA ALA A 31 11.13 4.27 5.73
C ALA A 31 10.64 2.98 6.40
N GLU A 32 10.12 2.06 5.60
CA GLU A 32 9.63 0.77 6.06
C GLU A 32 10.77 -0.10 6.61
N GLU A 33 11.95 -0.03 5.99
CA GLU A 33 13.15 -0.77 6.43
C GLU A 33 13.71 -0.18 7.73
N LEU A 34 13.64 1.14 7.90
CA LEU A 34 14.04 1.80 9.15
C LEU A 34 13.17 1.37 10.35
N LEU A 35 11.90 1.05 10.09
CA LEU A 35 10.95 0.56 11.11
C LEU A 35 11.13 -0.93 11.38
N THR A 36 11.18 -1.74 10.32
CA THR A 36 11.22 -3.21 10.42
C THR A 36 12.61 -3.75 10.78
N GLN A 37 13.68 -3.11 10.30
CA GLN A 37 15.07 -3.53 10.48
C GLN A 37 15.85 -2.58 11.39
N ARG A 38 15.19 -1.99 12.39
CA ARG A 38 15.79 -0.98 13.30
C ARG A 38 17.10 -1.45 13.93
N GLU A 39 17.20 -2.71 14.33
CA GLU A 39 18.43 -3.25 14.92
C GLU A 39 19.60 -3.29 13.93
N LYS A 40 19.33 -3.71 12.68
CA LYS A 40 20.33 -3.76 11.61
C LYS A 40 20.81 -2.35 11.26
N VAL A 41 19.89 -1.42 11.08
CA VAL A 41 20.20 -0.01 10.78
C VAL A 41 20.99 0.61 11.94
N SER A 42 20.61 0.33 13.18
CA SER A 42 21.34 0.80 14.37
C SER A 42 22.78 0.28 14.41
N LYS A 43 22.98 -1.00 14.05
CA LYS A 43 24.32 -1.60 13.96
C LYS A 43 25.17 -0.93 12.87
N GLU A 44 24.61 -0.69 11.70
CA GLU A 44 25.34 -0.02 10.61
C GLU A 44 25.69 1.43 10.93
N ILE A 45 24.77 2.18 11.54
CA ILE A 45 25.04 3.54 12.01
C ILE A 45 26.19 3.52 13.03
N ARG A 46 26.20 2.56 13.96
CA ARG A 46 27.29 2.41 14.94
C ARG A 46 28.63 2.17 14.24
N GLU A 47 28.69 1.21 13.33
CA GLU A 47 29.92 0.89 12.59
C GLU A 47 30.44 2.10 11.79
N ALA A 48 29.54 2.82 11.12
CA ALA A 48 29.88 4.00 10.35
C ALA A 48 30.35 5.17 11.23
N VAL A 49 29.71 5.39 12.39
CA VAL A 49 30.14 6.41 13.37
C VAL A 49 31.52 6.08 13.93
N VAL A 50 31.78 4.83 14.31
CA VAL A 50 33.09 4.39 14.84
C VAL A 50 34.19 4.54 13.79
N ALA A 51 33.93 4.15 12.53
CA ALA A 51 34.87 4.33 11.43
C ALA A 51 35.17 5.81 11.17
N ARG A 52 34.15 6.67 11.23
CA ARG A 52 34.31 8.13 11.05
C ARG A 52 35.07 8.76 12.21
N ALA A 53 34.75 8.40 13.45
CA ALA A 53 35.43 8.87 14.66
C ALA A 53 36.91 8.47 14.68
N SER A 54 37.24 7.28 14.17
CA SER A 54 38.63 6.81 14.05
C SER A 54 39.50 7.74 13.17
N ASN A 55 38.94 8.36 12.13
CA ASN A 55 39.65 9.34 11.30
C ASN A 55 40.05 10.61 12.05
N PHE A 56 39.35 10.93 13.15
CA PHE A 56 39.67 12.04 14.03
C PHE A 56 40.52 11.63 15.23
N ASN A 57 41.03 10.39 15.25
CA ASN A 57 41.75 9.76 16.36
C ASN A 57 40.93 9.63 17.65
N ILE A 58 39.65 9.30 17.50
CA ILE A 58 38.67 9.24 18.59
C ILE A 58 38.24 7.79 18.78
N LEU A 59 38.51 7.25 19.97
CA LEU A 59 38.04 5.93 20.37
C LEU A 59 36.65 6.07 20.99
N MET A 60 35.68 5.36 20.43
CA MET A 60 34.32 5.26 20.95
C MET A 60 34.10 3.87 21.51
N ASP A 61 33.76 3.76 22.80
CA ASP A 61 33.49 2.47 23.45
C ASP A 61 32.11 1.91 23.07
N ASP A 62 31.05 2.71 23.22
CA ASP A 62 29.69 2.29 22.89
C ASP A 62 28.84 3.44 22.34
N VAL A 63 28.11 3.18 21.24
CA VAL A 63 27.22 4.17 20.60
C VAL A 63 25.79 3.65 20.61
N SER A 64 24.94 4.32 21.37
CA SER A 64 23.52 3.95 21.51
C SER A 64 22.62 5.03 20.93
N ILE A 65 21.71 4.63 20.03
CA ILE A 65 20.72 5.53 19.45
C ILE A 65 19.54 5.67 20.43
N THR A 66 19.44 6.81 21.10
CA THR A 66 18.39 7.09 22.09
C THR A 66 17.06 7.49 21.47
N HIS A 67 17.05 8.38 20.47
CA HIS A 67 15.82 8.85 19.82
C HIS A 67 16.01 8.98 18.31
N LEU A 68 15.22 8.22 17.55
CA LEU A 68 15.02 8.40 16.11
C LEU A 68 13.77 9.26 15.94
N THR A 69 13.97 10.57 15.84
CA THR A 69 12.88 11.50 15.51
C THR A 69 12.84 11.66 14.00
N TYR A 70 11.80 11.12 13.37
CA TYR A 70 11.55 11.35 11.96
C TYR A 70 11.23 12.83 11.72
N GLY A 71 11.88 13.43 10.72
CA GLY A 71 11.56 14.79 10.31
C GLY A 71 10.11 14.90 9.85
N LYS A 72 9.48 16.06 10.06
CA LYS A 72 8.08 16.31 9.68
C LYS A 72 7.81 16.06 8.19
N GLU A 73 8.80 16.36 7.35
CA GLU A 73 8.79 16.12 5.91
C GLU A 73 8.85 14.62 5.57
N PHE A 74 9.56 13.83 6.36
CA PHE A 74 9.68 12.39 6.19
C PHE A 74 8.39 11.65 6.56
N ALA A 75 7.78 12.03 7.69
CA ALA A 75 6.47 11.50 8.08
C ALA A 75 5.41 11.79 7.00
N ARG A 76 5.43 13.02 6.44
CA ARG A 76 4.52 13.40 5.35
C ARG A 76 4.75 12.57 4.09
N ALA A 77 6.00 12.36 3.68
CA ALA A 77 6.31 11.57 2.49
C ALA A 77 5.85 10.10 2.60
N ILE A 78 5.95 9.51 3.79
CA ILE A 78 5.44 8.16 4.06
C ILE A 78 3.92 8.13 3.98
N GLU A 79 3.26 9.08 4.64
CA GLU A 79 1.81 9.18 4.65
C GLU A 79 1.26 9.37 3.22
N GLU A 80 1.88 10.24 2.42
CA GLU A 80 1.55 10.43 1.00
C GLU A 80 1.74 9.15 0.19
N LYS A 81 2.84 8.41 0.39
CA LYS A 81 3.07 7.12 -0.29
C LYS A 81 2.02 6.09 0.10
N GLN A 82 1.67 6.00 1.38
CA GLN A 82 0.66 5.07 1.87
C GLN A 82 -0.72 5.40 1.30
N VAL A 83 -1.09 6.68 1.24
CA VAL A 83 -2.33 7.14 0.60
C VAL A 83 -2.32 6.80 -0.89
N ALA A 84 -1.21 7.01 -1.59
CA ALA A 84 -1.11 6.67 -3.01
C ALA A 84 -1.24 5.16 -3.27
N GLU A 85 -0.63 4.31 -2.43
CA GLU A 85 -0.75 2.85 -2.52
C GLU A 85 -2.19 2.39 -2.27
N GLN A 86 -2.85 2.93 -1.23
CA GLN A 86 -4.26 2.64 -0.96
C GLN A 86 -5.17 3.10 -2.10
N GLN A 87 -4.92 4.28 -2.66
CA GLN A 87 -5.66 4.77 -3.82
C GLN A 87 -5.46 3.85 -5.03
N ALA A 88 -4.23 3.40 -5.29
CA ALA A 88 -3.97 2.47 -6.39
C ALA A 88 -4.68 1.13 -6.20
N GLU A 89 -4.70 0.60 -4.97
CA GLU A 89 -5.42 -0.63 -4.64
C GLU A 89 -6.94 -0.47 -4.80
N GLN A 90 -7.50 0.64 -4.33
CA GLN A 90 -8.91 0.98 -4.54
C GLN A 90 -9.26 1.09 -6.02
N GLN A 91 -8.42 1.75 -6.83
CA GLN A 91 -8.64 1.86 -8.27
C GLN A 91 -8.60 0.49 -8.96
N LYS A 92 -7.66 -0.38 -8.60
CA LYS A 92 -7.65 -1.77 -9.08
C LYS A 92 -8.94 -2.51 -8.73
N PHE A 93 -9.44 -2.34 -7.51
CA PHE A 93 -10.70 -2.95 -7.07
C PHE A 93 -11.90 -2.43 -7.87
N ILE A 94 -11.96 -1.11 -8.13
CA ILE A 94 -13.03 -0.50 -8.94
C ILE A 94 -13.00 -1.06 -10.37
N VAL A 95 -11.82 -1.14 -11.00
CA VAL A 95 -11.67 -1.71 -12.35
C VAL A 95 -12.09 -3.17 -12.37
N MET A 96 -11.66 -3.96 -11.38
CA MET A 96 -12.03 -5.37 -11.28
C MET A 96 -13.55 -5.55 -11.10
N LYS A 97 -14.18 -4.72 -10.26
CA LYS A 97 -15.62 -4.73 -10.07
C LYS A 97 -16.37 -4.37 -11.35
N ALA A 98 -15.93 -3.33 -12.06
CA ALA A 98 -16.53 -2.91 -13.33
C ALA A 98 -16.42 -4.00 -14.41
N GLU A 99 -15.29 -4.72 -14.45
CA GLU A 99 -15.11 -5.85 -15.37
C GLU A 99 -16.03 -7.03 -15.02
N GLN A 100 -16.17 -7.35 -13.74
CA GLN A 100 -17.11 -8.39 -13.28
C GLN A 100 -18.57 -8.01 -13.58
N GLU A 101 -18.97 -6.76 -13.35
CA GLU A 101 -20.32 -6.28 -13.67
C GLU A 101 -20.61 -6.33 -15.18
N ARG A 102 -19.62 -6.00 -16.02
CA ARG A 102 -19.72 -6.15 -17.47
C ARG A 102 -19.94 -7.61 -17.86
N GLN A 103 -19.11 -8.52 -17.34
CA GLN A 103 -19.25 -9.96 -17.63
C GLN A 103 -20.59 -10.51 -17.16
N ALA A 104 -21.04 -10.14 -15.95
CA ALA A 104 -22.35 -10.54 -15.43
C ALA A 104 -23.50 -10.05 -16.32
N THR A 105 -23.40 -8.83 -16.85
CA THR A 105 -24.41 -8.26 -17.77
C THR A 105 -24.46 -9.02 -19.10
N VAL A 106 -23.29 -9.38 -19.67
CA VAL A 106 -23.22 -10.17 -20.90
C VAL A 106 -23.82 -11.56 -20.69
N ILE A 107 -23.40 -12.26 -19.63
CA ILE A 107 -23.91 -13.60 -19.31
C ILE A 107 -25.43 -13.57 -19.08
N ARG A 108 -25.94 -12.54 -18.38
CA ARG A 108 -27.38 -12.37 -18.16
C ARG A 108 -28.12 -12.14 -19.48
N ALA A 109 -27.60 -11.29 -20.36
CA ALA A 109 -28.21 -11.02 -21.66
C ALA A 109 -28.20 -12.26 -22.57
N GLU A 110 -27.11 -13.05 -22.55
CA GLU A 110 -27.02 -14.32 -23.26
C GLU A 110 -28.03 -15.34 -22.70
N GLY A 111 -28.12 -15.47 -21.38
CA GLY A 111 -29.09 -16.35 -20.73
C GLY A 111 -30.54 -15.96 -21.01
N GLU A 112 -30.86 -14.66 -21.01
CA GLU A 112 -32.17 -14.15 -21.40
C GLU A 112 -32.48 -14.41 -22.87
N ALA A 113 -31.51 -14.23 -23.77
CA ALA A 113 -31.67 -14.51 -25.19
C ALA A 113 -31.88 -16.00 -25.48
N GLU A 114 -31.12 -16.88 -24.81
CA GLU A 114 -31.25 -18.33 -24.93
C GLU A 114 -32.58 -18.83 -24.35
N ALA A 115 -32.98 -18.32 -23.17
CA ALA A 115 -34.29 -18.59 -22.60
C ALA A 115 -35.43 -18.12 -23.52
N ALA A 116 -35.33 -16.93 -24.11
CA ALA A 116 -36.32 -16.41 -25.05
C ALA A 116 -36.42 -17.26 -26.33
N LYS A 117 -35.29 -17.76 -26.85
CA LYS A 117 -35.28 -18.70 -27.98
C LYS A 117 -35.97 -20.00 -27.62
N MET A 118 -35.61 -20.61 -26.48
CA MET A 118 -36.21 -21.86 -26.00
C MET A 118 -37.73 -21.71 -25.77
N ILE A 119 -38.17 -20.59 -25.18
CA ILE A 119 -39.59 -20.29 -25.01
C ILE A 119 -40.27 -20.15 -26.37
N SER A 120 -39.65 -19.45 -27.32
CA SER A 120 -40.21 -19.24 -28.67
C SER A 120 -40.34 -20.54 -29.46
N GLU A 121 -39.38 -21.45 -29.32
CA GLU A 121 -39.42 -22.79 -29.91
C GLU A 121 -40.52 -23.64 -29.27
N ALA A 122 -40.60 -23.69 -27.93
CA ALA A 122 -41.68 -24.37 -27.21
C ALA A 122 -43.06 -23.81 -27.57
N LEU A 123 -43.17 -22.50 -27.80
CA LEU A 123 -44.43 -21.86 -28.21
C LEU A 123 -44.87 -22.26 -29.63
N LYS A 124 -43.91 -22.44 -30.54
CA LYS A 124 -44.18 -22.93 -31.90
C LYS A 124 -44.66 -24.38 -31.90
N GLU A 125 -44.11 -25.21 -31.02
CA GLU A 125 -44.50 -26.63 -30.91
C GLU A 125 -45.84 -26.84 -30.20
N HIS A 126 -46.13 -26.08 -29.14
CA HIS A 126 -47.31 -26.32 -28.29
C HIS A 126 -48.46 -25.31 -28.46
N GLY A 127 -48.31 -24.30 -29.33
CA GLY A 127 -49.36 -23.32 -29.67
C GLY A 127 -49.63 -22.27 -28.57
N SER A 128 -50.50 -21.30 -28.88
CA SER A 128 -50.76 -20.11 -28.04
C SER A 128 -51.52 -20.37 -26.73
N GLY A 129 -51.99 -21.60 -26.49
CA GLY A 129 -52.81 -21.94 -25.32
C GLY A 129 -52.10 -21.68 -23.98
N LEU A 130 -50.78 -21.87 -23.92
CA LEU A 130 -50.01 -21.64 -22.68
C LEU A 130 -49.92 -20.15 -22.30
N ILE A 131 -49.92 -19.25 -23.30
CA ILE A 131 -49.87 -17.80 -23.06
C ILE A 131 -51.19 -17.31 -22.47
N GLU A 132 -52.33 -17.81 -22.98
CA GLU A 132 -53.63 -17.41 -22.45
C GLU A 132 -53.83 -17.85 -21.00
N VAL A 133 -53.43 -19.08 -20.65
CA VAL A 133 -53.50 -19.57 -19.25
C VAL A 133 -52.63 -18.72 -18.34
N ARG A 134 -51.37 -18.44 -18.71
CA ARG A 134 -50.51 -17.53 -17.93
C ARG A 134 -51.05 -16.10 -17.84
N ARG A 135 -51.73 -15.61 -18.88
CA ARG A 135 -52.39 -14.29 -18.85
C ARG A 135 -53.52 -14.24 -17.84
N ILE A 136 -54.32 -15.32 -17.76
CA ILE A 136 -55.42 -15.43 -16.80
C ILE A 136 -54.88 -15.49 -15.38
N ASP A 137 -53.82 -16.27 -15.12
CA ASP A 137 -53.22 -16.38 -13.79
C ASP A 137 -52.55 -15.06 -13.34
N ALA A 138 -51.78 -14.41 -14.21
CA ALA A 138 -51.17 -13.11 -13.90
C ALA A 138 -52.23 -12.01 -13.69
N ALA A 139 -53.34 -12.04 -14.42
CA ALA A 139 -54.46 -11.12 -14.20
C ALA A 139 -55.17 -11.39 -12.86
N LYS A 140 -55.16 -12.63 -12.38
CA LYS A 140 -55.68 -13.02 -11.07
C LYS A 140 -54.80 -12.48 -9.94
N ASP A 141 -53.48 -12.64 -10.04
CA ASP A 141 -52.52 -12.15 -9.03
C ASP A 141 -52.51 -10.61 -8.91
N ILE A 142 -52.80 -9.88 -9.98
CA ILE A 142 -52.88 -8.40 -9.96
C ILE A 142 -54.23 -7.91 -9.40
N ALA A 143 -55.27 -8.75 -9.45
CA ALA A 143 -56.61 -8.42 -8.98
C ALA A 143 -56.85 -8.72 -7.48
N GLU A 144 -55.92 -9.44 -6.84
CA GLU A 144 -55.88 -9.69 -5.39
C GLU A 144 -55.08 -8.61 -4.66
#